data_AF-A0A6L7CJY1-F1
#
_entry.id   AF-A0A6L7CJY1-F1
#
_cell.length_a   1.000
_cell.length_b   1.000
_cell.length_c   1.000
_cell.angle_alpha   90.00
_cell.angle_beta   90.00
_cell.angle_gamma   90.00
#
_symmetry.space_group_name_H-M   'P 1'
#
loop_
_entity.id
_entity.type
_entity.pdbx_description
1 polymer ?
#
loop_
_entity_poly.entity_id
_entity_poly.type
_entity_poly.pdbx_seq_one_letter_code
_entity_poly.pdbx_strand_id
1 'polypeptide(L)'
;VEREMNKTVLPMMHGFYSLGTLAGAGVGMALTAFGVPATVHISLAALVGIAPIYIAIQAIPDGTGKNAADGTQHGEKGIPFYRDIQLLLIGVVVLAMAFAEGSANDWLPLLMVDGHGFSPTSGSLIYAGFTLGMTVGRFTGGWFIDRYSRVAVVRASALMGALGIGLIIFVDSAWVAGVSVVLWGLGASLGFPLTISAASDTGPDAPTRVSVVATTGYLAFLVGPPLL
;
A
#
# COMPACT_ATOMS: atom_id res chain seq x y z
N VAL A 1 -5.24 -4.16 -19.40
CA VAL A 1 -4.28 -3.07 -19.13
C VAL A 1 -2.82 -3.53 -19.13
N GLU A 2 -2.20 -4.04 -18.05
CA GLU A 2 -0.74 -4.39 -18.05
C GLU A 2 -0.36 -5.37 -19.16
N ARG A 3 -1.18 -6.42 -19.35
CA ARG A 3 -1.00 -7.42 -20.41
C ARG A 3 -1.14 -6.85 -21.83
N GLU A 4 -1.94 -5.82 -22.03
CA GLU A 4 -2.15 -5.16 -23.32
C GLU A 4 -1.09 -4.08 -23.60
N MET A 5 -0.63 -3.40 -22.54
CA MET A 5 0.40 -2.36 -22.61
C MET A 5 1.82 -2.93 -22.59
N ASN A 6 1.96 -4.21 -22.24
CA ASN A 6 3.23 -4.92 -22.04
C ASN A 6 4.22 -4.16 -21.14
N LYS A 7 3.67 -3.46 -20.13
CA LYS A 7 4.39 -2.61 -19.18
C LYS A 7 3.77 -2.72 -17.80
N THR A 8 4.62 -2.65 -16.78
CA THR A 8 4.21 -2.64 -15.38
C THR A 8 3.69 -1.24 -15.00
N VAL A 9 2.38 -1.10 -14.78
CA VAL A 9 1.73 0.19 -14.47
C VAL A 9 0.99 0.22 -13.13
N LEU A 10 0.63 -0.93 -12.56
CA LEU A 10 -0.08 -1.02 -11.28
C LEU A 10 0.66 -0.35 -10.11
N PRO A 11 1.99 -0.52 -9.95
CA PRO A 11 2.73 0.21 -8.92
C PRO A 11 2.61 1.73 -9.07
N MET A 12 2.65 2.26 -10.30
CA MET A 12 2.52 3.70 -10.55
C MET A 12 1.11 4.21 -10.21
N MET A 13 0.06 3.45 -10.58
CA MET A 13 -1.31 3.79 -10.20
C MET A 13 -1.48 3.84 -8.68
N HIS A 14 -0.90 2.87 -7.98
CA HIS A 14 -0.88 2.84 -6.51
C HIS A 14 0.03 3.93 -5.92
N GLY A 15 0.99 4.44 -6.70
CA GLY A 15 1.84 5.57 -6.35
C GLY A 15 1.05 6.87 -6.12
N PHE A 16 -0.05 7.09 -6.83
CA PHE A 16 -0.94 8.23 -6.58
C PHE A 16 -1.63 8.17 -5.22
N TYR A 17 -1.97 6.96 -4.74
CA TYR A 17 -2.47 6.78 -3.38
C TYR A 17 -1.40 7.22 -2.36
N SER A 18 -0.15 6.76 -2.50
CA SER A 18 0.95 7.20 -1.63
C SER A 18 1.23 8.69 -1.70
N LEU A 19 1.22 9.28 -2.92
CA LEU A 19 1.42 10.70 -3.10
C LEU A 19 0.32 11.50 -2.40
N GLY A 20 -0.92 11.03 -2.48
CA GLY A 20 -2.05 11.58 -1.74
C GLY A 20 -1.82 11.52 -0.23
N THR A 21 -1.36 10.38 0.31
CA THR A 21 -1.01 10.24 1.73
C THR A 21 0.11 11.19 2.15
N LEU A 22 1.17 11.31 1.34
CA LEU A 22 2.29 12.23 1.61
C LEU A 22 1.84 13.69 1.61
N ALA A 23 1.07 14.09 0.58
CA ALA A 23 0.51 15.44 0.50
C ALA A 23 -0.44 15.72 1.66
N GLY A 24 -1.30 14.75 2.01
CA GLY A 24 -2.20 14.81 3.16
C GLY A 24 -1.46 14.96 4.49
N ALA A 25 -0.38 14.20 4.70
CA ALA A 25 0.48 14.33 5.87
C ALA A 25 1.10 15.73 5.95
N GLY A 26 1.62 16.26 4.83
CA GLY A 26 2.16 17.61 4.74
C GLY A 26 1.14 18.70 5.09
N VAL A 27 -0.05 18.63 4.49
CA VAL A 27 -1.16 19.57 4.77
C VAL A 27 -1.62 19.44 6.22
N GLY A 28 -1.78 18.21 6.74
CA GLY A 28 -2.19 17.95 8.12
C GLY A 28 -1.21 18.49 9.14
N MET A 29 0.10 18.33 8.91
CA MET A 29 1.15 18.94 9.71
C MET A 29 1.07 20.47 9.71
N ALA A 30 0.87 21.09 8.54
CA ALA A 30 0.73 22.54 8.42
C ALA A 30 -0.50 23.06 9.18
N LEU A 31 -1.66 22.44 9.00
CA LEU A 31 -2.89 22.80 9.71
C LEU A 31 -2.74 22.67 11.23
N THR A 32 -2.05 21.62 11.69
CA THR A 32 -1.74 21.43 13.11
C THR A 32 -0.81 22.52 13.63
N ALA A 33 0.21 22.90 12.86
CA ALA A 33 1.14 23.98 13.23
C ALA A 33 0.44 25.35 13.35
N PHE A 34 -0.59 25.60 12.53
CA PHE A 34 -1.43 26.80 12.63
C PHE A 34 -2.53 26.72 13.71
N GLY A 35 -2.60 25.63 14.48
CA GLY A 35 -3.58 25.45 15.55
C GLY A 35 -5.02 25.28 15.04
N VAL A 36 -5.20 24.81 13.81
CA VAL A 36 -6.54 24.61 13.23
C VAL A 36 -7.26 23.49 13.97
N PRO A 37 -8.51 23.70 14.45
CA PRO A 37 -9.26 22.67 15.16
C PRO A 37 -9.48 21.41 14.32
N ALA A 38 -9.45 20.25 14.98
CA ALA A 38 -9.57 18.97 14.29
C ALA A 38 -10.87 18.82 13.48
N THR A 39 -11.97 19.31 14.02
CA THR A 39 -13.27 19.30 13.33
C THR A 39 -13.24 19.96 11.96
N VAL A 40 -12.49 21.07 11.82
CA VAL A 40 -12.34 21.82 10.57
C VAL A 40 -11.48 21.03 9.58
N HIS A 41 -10.35 20.46 10.03
CA HIS A 41 -9.50 19.68 9.13
C HIS A 41 -10.21 18.42 8.62
N ILE A 42 -11.02 17.73 9.47
CA ILE A 42 -11.70 16.48 9.10
C ILE A 42 -12.78 16.80 8.08
N SER A 43 -13.52 17.89 8.30
CA SER A 43 -14.58 18.33 7.38
C SER A 43 -14.02 18.72 6.02
N LEU A 44 -12.89 19.42 5.97
CA LEU A 44 -12.22 19.78 4.72
C LEU A 44 -11.70 18.53 4.00
N ALA A 45 -11.07 17.61 4.71
CA ALA A 45 -10.59 16.35 4.16
C ALA A 45 -11.74 15.50 3.57
N ALA A 46 -12.88 15.43 4.26
CA ALA A 46 -14.08 14.77 3.76
C ALA A 46 -14.60 15.40 2.46
N LEU A 47 -14.65 16.73 2.39
CA LEU A 47 -15.08 17.44 1.18
C LEU A 47 -14.16 17.16 -0.01
N VAL A 48 -12.84 17.26 0.21
CA VAL A 48 -11.81 17.01 -0.81
C VAL A 48 -11.79 15.54 -1.24
N GLY A 49 -12.16 14.60 -0.37
CA GLY A 49 -12.28 13.18 -0.72
C GLY A 49 -13.56 12.86 -1.48
N ILE A 50 -14.72 13.37 -1.03
CA ILE A 50 -16.03 13.03 -1.59
C ILE A 50 -16.25 13.68 -2.96
N ALA A 51 -15.87 14.95 -3.13
CA ALA A 51 -16.20 15.68 -4.36
C ALA A 51 -15.58 15.06 -5.63
N PRO A 52 -14.29 14.69 -5.67
CA PRO A 52 -13.70 14.02 -6.83
C PRO A 52 -14.30 12.65 -7.10
N ILE A 53 -14.61 11.87 -6.05
CA ILE A 53 -15.27 10.56 -6.19
C ILE A 53 -16.65 10.73 -6.81
N TYR A 54 -17.44 11.68 -6.31
CA TYR A 54 -18.76 11.98 -6.86
C TYR A 54 -18.67 12.36 -8.34
N ILE A 55 -17.75 13.26 -8.70
CA ILE A 55 -17.52 13.67 -10.10
C ILE A 55 -17.07 12.48 -10.95
N ALA A 56 -16.14 11.65 -10.45
CA ALA A 56 -15.63 10.50 -11.18
C ALA A 56 -16.73 9.47 -11.46
N ILE A 57 -17.62 9.19 -10.49
CA ILE A 57 -18.75 8.27 -10.68
C ILE A 57 -19.67 8.75 -11.80
N GLN A 58 -19.93 10.05 -11.90
CA GLN A 58 -20.77 10.63 -12.97
C GLN A 58 -20.11 10.52 -14.36
N ALA A 59 -18.79 10.37 -14.42
CA ALA A 59 -18.04 10.26 -15.66
C ALA A 59 -17.85 8.81 -16.15
N ILE A 60 -18.24 7.80 -15.35
CA ILE A 60 -18.13 6.39 -15.75
C ILE A 60 -19.23 6.06 -16.77
N PRO A 61 -18.90 5.61 -18.00
CA PRO A 61 -19.90 5.26 -19.00
C PRO A 61 -20.79 4.10 -18.55
N ASP A 62 -22.08 4.18 -18.91
CA ASP A 62 -23.04 3.10 -18.70
C ASP A 62 -22.53 1.80 -19.35
N GLY A 63 -22.57 0.71 -18.57
CA GLY A 63 -22.12 -0.62 -19.03
C GLY A 63 -20.67 -0.97 -18.66
N THR A 64 -19.91 -0.04 -18.08
CA THR A 64 -18.58 -0.34 -17.52
C THR A 64 -18.68 -1.44 -16.46
N GLY A 65 -17.90 -2.51 -16.61
CA GLY A 65 -17.92 -3.66 -15.69
C GLY A 65 -19.05 -4.67 -15.89
N LYS A 66 -19.98 -4.47 -16.84
CA LYS A 66 -21.10 -5.43 -17.07
C LYS A 66 -20.73 -6.66 -17.91
N ASN A 67 -19.48 -6.78 -18.38
CA ASN A 67 -19.05 -7.86 -19.28
C ASN A 67 -18.89 -9.26 -18.63
N ALA A 68 -19.39 -9.48 -17.42
CA ALA A 68 -19.27 -10.78 -16.72
C ALA A 68 -20.61 -11.52 -16.53
N ALA A 69 -21.76 -10.94 -16.89
CA ALA A 69 -23.06 -11.54 -16.59
C ALA A 69 -23.72 -12.31 -17.75
N ASP A 70 -23.35 -12.06 -19.01
CA ASP A 70 -24.08 -12.60 -20.18
C ASP A 70 -23.33 -13.69 -20.98
N GLY A 71 -22.23 -14.23 -20.45
CA GLY A 71 -21.52 -15.35 -21.05
C GLY A 71 -21.60 -16.58 -20.19
N THR A 72 -22.43 -17.54 -20.56
CA THR A 72 -22.32 -18.94 -20.11
C THR A 72 -20.95 -19.51 -20.49
N GLN A 73 -19.92 -19.20 -19.72
CA GLN A 73 -18.72 -20.02 -19.66
C GLN A 73 -18.80 -20.85 -18.40
N HIS A 74 -19.21 -22.11 -18.58
CA HIS A 74 -18.81 -23.18 -17.68
C HIS A 74 -17.28 -23.30 -17.77
N GLY A 75 -16.56 -22.35 -17.18
CA GLY A 75 -15.15 -22.52 -16.88
C GLY A 75 -15.04 -23.70 -15.94
N GLU A 76 -14.15 -24.65 -16.25
CA GLU A 76 -13.83 -25.77 -15.36
C GLU A 76 -13.76 -25.24 -13.93
N LYS A 77 -14.49 -25.88 -12.99
CA LYS A 77 -14.38 -25.53 -11.58
C LYS A 77 -12.91 -25.65 -11.21
N GLY A 78 -12.21 -24.52 -11.18
CA GLY A 78 -10.83 -24.45 -10.76
C GLY A 78 -10.71 -25.07 -9.38
N ILE A 79 -9.50 -25.49 -9.03
CA ILE A 79 -9.25 -25.96 -7.67
C ILE A 79 -9.73 -24.88 -6.68
N PRO A 80 -10.45 -25.27 -5.61
CA PRO A 80 -10.85 -24.31 -4.59
C PRO A 80 -9.63 -23.54 -4.08
N PHE A 81 -9.78 -22.24 -3.81
CA PHE A 81 -8.66 -21.35 -3.46
C PHE A 81 -7.78 -21.89 -2.31
N TYR A 82 -8.38 -22.59 -1.34
CA TYR A 82 -7.70 -23.19 -0.19
C TYR A 82 -6.82 -24.40 -0.55
N ARG A 83 -6.92 -24.93 -1.78
CA ARG A 83 -6.04 -25.97 -2.34
C ARG A 83 -5.03 -25.42 -3.35
N ASP A 84 -5.13 -24.14 -3.71
CA ASP A 84 -4.18 -23.48 -4.59
C ASP A 84 -3.00 -22.95 -3.78
N ILE A 85 -1.95 -23.77 -3.66
CA ILE A 85 -0.74 -23.43 -2.89
C ILE A 85 -0.09 -22.14 -3.42
N GLN A 86 -0.11 -21.92 -4.74
CA GLN A 86 0.48 -20.73 -5.32
C GLN A 86 -0.28 -19.47 -4.89
N LEU A 87 -1.62 -19.51 -4.93
CA LEU A 87 -2.46 -18.42 -4.46
C LEU A 87 -2.29 -18.17 -2.95
N LEU A 88 -2.20 -19.23 -2.14
CA LEU A 88 -1.96 -19.12 -0.71
C LEU A 88 -0.60 -18.48 -0.40
N LEU A 89 0.46 -18.83 -1.14
CA LEU A 89 1.77 -18.20 -1.00
C LEU A 89 1.74 -16.71 -1.38
N ILE A 90 1.03 -16.34 -2.45
CA ILE A 90 0.80 -14.93 -2.79
C ILE A 90 0.03 -14.22 -1.66
N GLY A 91 -0.96 -14.90 -1.08
CA GLY A 91 -1.72 -14.47 0.09
C GLY A 91 -0.82 -14.17 1.30
N VAL A 92 0.12 -15.05 1.62
CA VAL A 92 1.08 -14.84 2.71
C VAL A 92 1.99 -13.64 2.43
N VAL A 93 2.47 -13.49 1.20
CA VAL A 93 3.32 -12.35 0.82
C VAL A 93 2.55 -11.03 0.94
N VAL A 94 1.31 -10.95 0.44
CA VAL A 94 0.52 -9.72 0.57
C VAL A 94 0.20 -9.43 2.03
N LEU A 95 -0.11 -10.46 2.83
CA LEU A 95 -0.40 -10.31 4.25
C LEU A 95 0.81 -9.70 4.98
N ALA A 96 2.01 -10.25 4.78
CA ALA A 96 3.22 -9.76 5.44
C ALA A 96 3.56 -8.32 5.02
N MET A 97 3.47 -8.01 3.72
CA MET A 97 3.80 -6.68 3.21
C MET A 97 2.73 -5.64 3.60
N ALA A 98 1.45 -6.01 3.57
CA ALA A 98 0.35 -5.15 4.02
C ALA A 98 0.38 -4.95 5.53
N PHE A 99 0.77 -5.96 6.31
CA PHE A 99 0.99 -5.80 7.74
C PHE A 99 2.14 -4.82 8.01
N ALA A 100 3.28 -4.98 7.33
CA ALA A 100 4.39 -4.03 7.43
C ALA A 100 3.97 -2.60 7.04
N GLU A 101 3.13 -2.42 6.02
CA GLU A 101 2.58 -1.11 5.67
C GLU A 101 1.59 -0.59 6.73
N GLY A 102 0.66 -1.43 7.19
CA GLY A 102 -0.37 -1.08 8.17
C GLY A 102 0.23 -0.66 9.50
N SER A 103 1.19 -1.44 10.03
CA SER A 103 1.90 -1.10 11.26
C SER A 103 2.53 0.30 11.20
N ALA A 104 3.05 0.72 10.05
CA ALA A 104 3.57 2.08 9.91
C ALA A 104 2.45 3.15 9.92
N ASN A 105 1.33 2.88 9.26
CA ASN A 105 0.21 3.82 9.21
C ASN A 105 -0.41 4.08 10.58
N ASP A 106 -0.52 3.04 11.39
CA ASP A 106 -1.24 3.13 12.67
C ASP A 106 -0.30 3.47 13.85
N TRP A 107 0.90 2.90 13.86
CA TRP A 107 1.77 2.95 15.05
C TRP A 107 3.01 3.82 14.89
N LEU A 108 3.47 4.13 13.68
CA LEU A 108 4.76 4.82 13.52
C LEU A 108 4.82 6.19 14.21
N PRO A 109 3.83 7.11 14.05
CA PRO A 109 3.87 8.37 14.78
C PRO A 109 3.88 8.18 16.30
N LEU A 110 3.11 7.23 16.81
CA LEU A 110 3.02 6.94 18.24
C LEU A 110 4.34 6.35 18.76
N LEU A 111 4.94 5.41 18.04
CA LEU A 111 6.24 4.84 18.35
C LEU A 111 7.32 5.93 18.44
N MET A 112 7.27 6.94 17.57
CA MET A 112 8.23 8.05 17.63
C MET A 112 8.05 8.91 18.87
N VAL A 113 6.80 9.20 19.23
CA VAL A 113 6.48 10.05 20.39
C VAL A 113 6.74 9.31 21.70
N ASP A 114 6.12 8.15 21.88
CA ASP A 114 6.12 7.41 23.14
C ASP A 114 7.39 6.55 23.31
N GLY A 115 7.95 6.04 22.21
CA GLY A 115 9.13 5.18 22.23
C GLY A 115 10.46 5.92 22.10
N HIS A 116 10.53 6.96 21.26
CA HIS A 116 11.77 7.71 20.99
C HIS A 116 11.76 9.16 21.50
N GLY A 117 10.69 9.59 22.19
CA GLY A 117 10.61 10.92 22.81
C GLY A 117 10.47 12.08 21.82
N PHE A 118 10.03 11.82 20.60
CA PHE A 118 9.81 12.87 19.61
C PHE A 118 8.60 13.73 20.01
N SER A 119 8.60 15.00 19.58
CA SER A 119 7.36 15.79 19.60
C SER A 119 6.31 15.21 18.64
N PRO A 120 5.00 15.45 18.86
CA PRO A 120 3.95 15.01 17.92
C PRO A 120 4.18 15.48 16.48
N THR A 121 4.65 16.72 16.30
CA THR A 121 4.97 17.28 14.98
C THR A 121 6.12 16.52 14.31
N SER A 122 7.20 16.23 15.05
CA SER A 122 8.32 15.46 14.51
C SER A 122 7.96 13.99 14.28
N GLY A 123 7.07 13.39 15.07
CA GLY A 123 6.51 12.06 14.81
C GLY A 123 5.73 12.00 13.49
N SER A 124 4.93 13.04 13.20
CA SER A 124 4.26 13.19 11.90
C SER A 124 5.25 13.38 10.74
N LEU A 125 6.36 14.09 10.96
CA LEU A 125 7.42 14.25 9.96
C LEU A 125 8.11 12.92 9.63
N ILE A 126 8.33 12.06 10.62
CA ILE A 126 8.87 10.71 10.41
C ILE A 126 7.92 9.87 9.56
N TYR A 127 6.60 9.93 9.83
CA TYR A 127 5.60 9.28 8.98
C TYR A 127 5.54 9.87 7.56
N ALA A 128 5.76 11.17 7.39
CA ALA A 128 5.93 11.77 6.07
C ALA A 128 7.18 11.20 5.35
N GLY A 129 8.27 10.92 6.07
CA GLY A 129 9.44 10.22 5.53
C GLY A 129 9.12 8.80 5.04
N PHE A 130 8.35 8.03 5.81
CA PHE A 130 7.86 6.71 5.40
C PHE A 130 7.04 6.79 4.11
N THR A 131 6.04 7.67 4.07
CA THR A 131 5.14 7.83 2.91
C THR A 131 5.89 8.37 1.69
N LEU A 132 6.93 9.20 1.88
CA LEU A 132 7.84 9.62 0.82
C LEU A 132 8.61 8.43 0.24
N GLY A 133 9.24 7.61 1.09
CA GLY A 133 9.93 6.40 0.65
C GLY A 133 9.00 5.47 -0.12
N MET A 134 7.79 5.28 0.38
CA MET A 134 6.75 4.49 -0.29
C MET A 134 6.35 5.06 -1.65
N THR A 135 6.14 6.37 -1.73
CA THR A 135 5.79 7.08 -2.96
C THR A 135 6.88 6.88 -4.00
N VAL A 136 8.14 7.14 -3.64
CA VAL A 136 9.30 6.94 -4.52
C VAL A 136 9.37 5.49 -4.99
N GLY A 137 9.22 4.53 -4.08
CA GLY A 137 9.24 3.10 -4.40
C GLY A 137 8.16 2.71 -5.40
N ARG A 138 6.93 3.21 -5.25
CA ARG A 138 5.80 2.92 -6.16
C ARG A 138 5.98 3.52 -7.55
N PHE A 139 6.46 4.76 -7.65
CA PHE A 139 6.69 5.41 -8.95
C PHE A 139 7.92 4.85 -9.68
N THR A 140 8.97 4.47 -8.97
CA THR A 140 10.21 3.95 -9.58
C THR A 140 10.20 2.44 -9.75
N GLY A 141 9.34 1.72 -9.00
CA GLY A 141 9.31 0.26 -8.95
C GLY A 141 9.12 -0.40 -10.30
N GLY A 142 8.24 0.14 -11.15
CA GLY A 142 8.01 -0.37 -12.51
C GLY A 142 9.32 -0.44 -13.32
N TRP A 143 10.13 0.61 -13.27
CA TRP A 143 11.43 0.64 -13.95
C TRP A 143 12.39 -0.45 -13.43
N PHE A 144 12.46 -0.66 -12.12
CA PHE A 144 13.29 -1.73 -11.54
C PHE A 144 12.77 -3.12 -11.94
N ILE A 145 11.45 -3.33 -11.95
CA ILE A 145 10.83 -4.61 -12.33
C ILE A 145 11.13 -4.93 -13.79
N ASP A 146 10.99 -3.94 -14.67
CA ASP A 146 11.22 -4.08 -16.11
C ASP A 146 12.72 -4.26 -16.44
N ARG A 147 13.63 -3.64 -15.66
CA ARG A 147 15.09 -3.70 -15.87
C ARG A 147 15.73 -4.97 -15.32
N TYR A 148 15.22 -5.48 -14.20
CA TYR A 148 15.76 -6.63 -13.47
C TYR A 148 14.81 -7.83 -13.57
N SER A 149 14.16 -8.23 -12.47
CA SER A 149 13.10 -9.24 -12.47
C SER A 149 12.14 -8.99 -11.31
N ARG A 150 10.86 -9.34 -11.49
CA ARG A 150 9.83 -9.18 -10.45
C ARG A 150 10.24 -9.82 -9.11
N VAL A 151 10.81 -11.03 -9.15
CA VAL A 151 11.22 -11.77 -7.93
C VAL A 151 12.40 -11.09 -7.23
N ALA A 152 13.43 -10.66 -7.95
CA ALA A 152 14.59 -10.01 -7.34
C ALA A 152 14.20 -8.68 -6.68
N VAL A 153 13.34 -7.90 -7.34
CA VAL A 153 12.86 -6.62 -6.83
C VAL A 153 11.99 -6.81 -5.58
N VAL A 154 11.07 -7.78 -5.57
CA VAL A 154 10.26 -8.10 -4.36
C VAL A 154 11.15 -8.51 -3.19
N ARG A 155 12.16 -9.34 -3.42
CA ARG A 155 13.10 -9.76 -2.37
C ARG A 155 13.90 -8.58 -1.83
N ALA A 156 14.41 -7.71 -2.70
CA ALA A 156 15.10 -6.49 -2.29
C ALA A 156 14.18 -5.58 -1.46
N SER A 157 12.94 -5.40 -1.91
CA SER A 157 11.89 -4.65 -1.20
C SER A 157 11.67 -5.22 0.20
N ALA A 158 11.46 -6.54 0.32
CA ALA A 158 11.24 -7.20 1.61
C ALA A 158 12.46 -7.06 2.54
N LEU A 159 13.68 -7.19 2.03
CA LEU A 159 14.91 -7.00 2.80
C LEU A 159 15.08 -5.56 3.28
N MET A 160 14.81 -4.57 2.43
CA MET A 160 14.83 -3.16 2.80
C MET A 160 13.78 -2.84 3.87
N GLY A 161 12.58 -3.42 3.74
CA GLY A 161 11.50 -3.29 4.71
C GLY A 161 11.89 -3.87 6.06
N ALA A 162 12.37 -5.12 6.08
CA ALA A 162 12.84 -5.79 7.30
C ALA A 162 14.01 -5.05 7.96
N LEU A 163 14.96 -4.54 7.17
CA LEU A 163 16.07 -3.74 7.68
C LEU A 163 15.57 -2.41 8.29
N GLY A 164 14.66 -1.71 7.60
CA GLY A 164 14.05 -0.48 8.12
C GLY A 164 13.32 -0.72 9.45
N ILE A 165 12.50 -1.77 9.52
CA ILE A 165 11.79 -2.17 10.75
C ILE A 165 12.79 -2.57 11.86
N GLY A 166 13.82 -3.34 11.54
CA GLY A 166 14.84 -3.72 12.53
C GLY A 166 15.59 -2.51 13.08
N LEU A 167 15.99 -1.58 12.21
CA LEU A 167 16.69 -0.36 12.61
C LEU A 167 15.83 0.53 13.50
N ILE A 168 14.54 0.72 13.18
CA ILE A 168 13.66 1.58 14.01
C ILE A 168 13.42 0.97 15.40
N ILE A 169 13.33 -0.38 15.50
CA ILE A 169 13.08 -1.05 16.78
C ILE A 169 14.31 -1.07 17.69
N PHE A 170 15.48 -1.37 17.14
CA PHE A 170 16.66 -1.70 17.94
C PHE A 170 17.68 -0.56 18.09
N VAL A 171 17.52 0.54 17.36
CA VAL A 171 18.50 1.63 17.36
C VAL A 171 17.84 2.94 17.80
N ASP A 172 18.20 3.39 18.99
CA ASP A 172 17.72 4.65 19.54
C ASP A 172 18.59 5.83 19.06
N SER A 173 18.32 6.30 17.84
CA SER A 173 18.98 7.47 17.26
C SER A 173 18.05 8.17 16.28
N ALA A 174 17.86 9.48 16.47
CA ALA A 174 16.95 10.27 15.63
C ALA A 174 17.32 10.26 14.14
N TRP A 175 18.62 10.25 13.82
CA TRP A 175 19.09 10.12 12.44
C TRP A 175 18.79 8.74 11.86
N VAL A 176 18.97 7.69 12.66
CA VAL A 176 18.67 6.31 12.23
C VAL A 176 17.18 6.13 12.04
N ALA A 177 16.34 6.73 12.90
CA ALA A 177 14.90 6.72 12.76
C ALA A 177 14.43 7.33 11.42
N GLY A 178 15.01 8.46 11.02
CA GLY A 178 14.70 9.08 9.72
C GLY A 178 15.07 8.20 8.51
N VAL A 179 16.24 7.56 8.54
CA VAL A 179 16.69 6.69 7.45
C VAL A 179 15.90 5.38 7.42
N SER A 180 15.63 4.79 8.59
CA SER A 180 14.97 3.49 8.71
C SER A 180 13.53 3.53 8.21
N VAL A 181 12.79 4.60 8.44
CA VAL A 181 11.41 4.73 7.93
C VAL A 181 11.35 4.93 6.42
N VAL A 182 12.35 5.57 5.83
CA VAL A 182 12.45 5.69 4.36
C VAL A 182 12.74 4.31 3.75
N LEU A 183 13.66 3.54 4.35
CA LEU A 183 13.92 2.15 3.96
C LEU A 183 12.69 1.26 4.12
N TRP A 184 11.96 1.43 5.23
CA TRP A 184 10.71 0.72 5.48
C TRP A 184 9.66 1.08 4.42
N GLY A 185 9.44 2.36 4.13
CA GLY A 185 8.51 2.82 3.11
C GLY A 185 8.85 2.29 1.72
N LEU A 186 10.12 2.38 1.31
CA LEU A 186 10.62 1.79 0.06
C LEU A 186 10.38 0.28 0.04
N GLY A 187 10.65 -0.41 1.15
CA GLY A 187 10.52 -1.85 1.26
C GLY A 187 9.07 -2.36 1.24
N ALA A 188 8.13 -1.62 1.81
CA ALA A 188 6.70 -1.95 1.78
C ALA A 188 6.04 -1.60 0.44
N SER A 189 6.64 -0.68 -0.33
CA SER A 189 6.00 0.00 -1.47
C SER A 189 5.40 -0.92 -2.55
N LEU A 190 6.04 -2.06 -2.85
CA LEU A 190 5.69 -2.91 -3.98
C LEU A 190 4.84 -4.13 -3.63
N GLY A 191 4.68 -4.46 -2.35
CA GLY A 191 4.04 -5.71 -1.92
C GLY A 191 2.64 -5.87 -2.48
N PHE A 192 1.73 -4.97 -2.12
CA PHE A 192 0.34 -4.98 -2.55
C PHE A 192 0.17 -4.99 -4.08
N PRO A 193 0.68 -4.00 -4.85
CA PRO A 193 0.46 -3.96 -6.30
C PRO A 193 1.03 -5.21 -7.02
N LEU A 194 2.19 -5.72 -6.60
CA LEU A 194 2.78 -6.90 -7.24
C LEU A 194 2.06 -8.19 -6.93
N THR A 195 1.51 -8.34 -5.73
CA THR A 195 0.70 -9.52 -5.40
C THR A 195 -0.62 -9.53 -6.15
N ILE A 196 -1.21 -8.36 -6.42
CA ILE A 196 -2.39 -8.23 -7.27
C ILE A 196 -2.05 -8.59 -8.73
N SER A 197 -0.95 -8.06 -9.29
CA SER A 197 -0.48 -8.48 -10.62
C SER A 197 -0.24 -10.00 -10.67
N ALA A 198 0.47 -10.56 -9.67
CA ALA A 198 0.75 -11.99 -9.62
C ALA A 198 -0.52 -12.85 -9.54
N ALA A 199 -1.52 -12.44 -8.75
CA ALA A 199 -2.80 -13.12 -8.64
C ALA A 199 -3.57 -13.10 -9.97
N SER A 200 -3.52 -11.98 -10.68
CA SER A 200 -4.14 -11.81 -12.00
C SER A 200 -3.43 -12.59 -13.10
N ASP A 201 -2.10 -12.76 -13.01
CA ASP A 201 -1.28 -13.40 -14.03
C ASP A 201 -1.29 -14.95 -13.92
N THR A 202 -1.81 -15.51 -12.83
CA THR A 202 -1.66 -16.94 -12.51
C THR A 202 -3.02 -17.62 -12.39
N GLY A 203 -3.15 -18.86 -12.90
CA GLY A 203 -4.32 -19.72 -12.74
C GLY A 203 -5.60 -19.34 -13.52
N PRO A 204 -6.60 -20.25 -13.52
CA PRO A 204 -7.91 -19.95 -14.07
C PRO A 204 -8.66 -18.99 -13.13
N ASP A 205 -9.45 -18.07 -13.70
CA ASP A 205 -10.28 -17.09 -12.96
C ASP A 205 -9.50 -16.00 -12.18
N ALA A 206 -8.85 -15.10 -12.92
CA ALA A 206 -8.13 -13.94 -12.38
C ALA A 206 -8.98 -13.05 -11.44
N PRO A 207 -10.25 -12.72 -11.72
CA PRO A 207 -11.09 -11.92 -10.81
C PRO A 207 -11.20 -12.51 -9.40
N THR A 208 -11.49 -13.80 -9.28
CA THR A 208 -11.60 -14.46 -7.97
C THR A 208 -10.29 -14.45 -7.21
N ARG A 209 -9.16 -14.73 -7.89
CA ARG A 209 -7.82 -14.73 -7.26
C ARG A 209 -7.41 -13.36 -6.76
N VAL A 210 -7.67 -12.31 -7.56
CA VAL A 210 -7.43 -10.92 -7.17
C VAL A 210 -8.28 -10.55 -5.95
N SER A 211 -9.54 -10.97 -5.91
CA SER A 211 -10.43 -10.75 -4.76
C SER A 211 -9.90 -11.42 -3.48
N VAL A 212 -9.44 -12.67 -3.57
CA VAL A 212 -8.83 -13.40 -2.43
C VAL A 212 -7.61 -12.65 -1.91
N VAL A 213 -6.68 -12.27 -2.79
CA VAL A 213 -5.44 -11.57 -2.40
C VAL A 213 -5.74 -10.19 -1.81
N ALA A 214 -6.65 -9.41 -2.41
CA ALA A 214 -7.06 -8.13 -1.87
C ALA A 214 -7.68 -8.29 -0.47
N THR A 215 -8.58 -9.26 -0.30
CA THR A 215 -9.21 -9.55 1.00
C THR A 215 -8.17 -9.94 2.05
N THR A 216 -7.20 -10.80 1.70
CA THR A 216 -6.09 -11.16 2.59
C THR A 216 -5.23 -9.95 2.98
N GLY A 217 -4.94 -9.04 2.04
CA GLY A 217 -4.23 -7.79 2.34
C GLY A 217 -5.02 -6.88 3.28
N TYR A 218 -6.33 -6.71 3.06
CA TYR A 218 -7.18 -5.91 3.95
C TYR A 218 -7.34 -6.53 5.35
N LEU A 219 -7.33 -7.86 5.46
CA LEU A 219 -7.28 -8.52 6.77
C LEU A 219 -6.04 -8.13 7.57
N ALA A 220 -4.88 -7.95 6.92
CA ALA A 220 -3.67 -7.47 7.58
C ALA A 220 -3.84 -6.06 8.16
N PHE A 221 -4.44 -5.13 7.40
CA PHE A 221 -4.74 -3.78 7.90
C PHE A 221 -5.78 -3.77 9.03
N LEU A 222 -6.76 -4.67 8.99
CA LEU A 222 -7.83 -4.70 9.99
C LEU A 222 -7.38 -5.35 11.30
N VAL A 223 -6.70 -6.50 11.21
CA VAL A 223 -6.34 -7.33 12.35
C VAL A 223 -4.97 -6.95 12.89
N GLY A 224 -4.08 -6.46 12.03
CA GLY A 224 -2.71 -6.21 12.40
C GLY A 224 -2.53 -5.17 13.51
N PRO A 225 -3.10 -3.96 13.37
CA PRO A 225 -2.91 -2.90 14.35
C PRO A 225 -3.43 -3.26 15.74
N PRO A 226 -4.65 -3.80 15.94
CA PRO A 226 -5.13 -4.18 17.28
C PRO A 226 -4.36 -5.30 17.99
N LEU A 227 -3.53 -6.05 17.28
CA LEU A 227 -2.71 -7.13 17.85
C LEU A 227 -1.32 -6.66 18.32
N LEU A 228 -0.92 -5.44 17.96
CA LEU A 228 0.33 -4.79 18.36
C LEU A 228 0.09 -3.89 19.57
#